data_AF-A0A4D4LJ94-F1
#
_entry.id   AF-A0A4D4LJ94-F1
#
_cell.length_a   1.000
_cell.length_b   1.000
_cell.length_c   1.000
_cell.angle_alpha   90.00
_cell.angle_beta   90.00
_cell.angle_gamma   90.00
#
_symmetry.space_group_name_H-M   'P 1'
#
loop_
_entity.id
_entity.type
_entity.pdbx_description
1 polymer ?
#
loop_
_entity_poly.entity_id
_entity_poly.type
_entity_poly.pdbx_seq_one_letter_code
_entity_poly.pdbx_strand_id
1 'polypeptide(L)'
;MDEVPENEREGARRWLQDLLAAYPKNRWLITSRPSAVREEWLADEGFIELDMAPMSRDNVASFINRWHKAAGIGDQYAPELIGEVQAKQALGRLAANPLMCALICALHQDRRGFLPDGRKELYDAALSMLLSRRDRERGIYKPGMIRIGEAHHIQLIQKLAYWMIRNGRVEMGRGDAVDLLAQSLPAIPQVAEQGSPEEIYRHLLVRSGLLREPSVGSMDFIHRTFQDYLGAKAAVEGLDFDFLISNAHLDQWEDVIRMAVAHARPAERVRLFNGLLQRGDSSMDGRHRLHLLAAACLEHATELDPSVRDAVQKRAAALIPPRSAEQARALADVGPVALELLPGPQNLPNKKGSAEDKKASNEDYFTVMAAARIATDAAIPVLVRYRSHKDLRVRAELVRVWGRFDTAHFGEEVVAYLDESNLYFPVSNERELRELQRYGGRARIKVIGDISQEDLMGVISPGRLTHLWVAVDVGWTWEWLSMFPNLGVLTLETSLVSVDVTSLADVRLREVRVPTGVAILGSESLSPAVKVVSDDLIG
;
A
#
# COMPACT_ATOMS: atom_id res chain seq x y z
N MET A 1 7.29 5.44 13.41
CA MET A 1 8.12 6.49 12.75
C MET A 1 7.28 7.63 12.17
N ASP A 2 6.09 7.36 11.64
CA ASP A 2 5.16 8.38 11.13
C ASP A 2 4.56 9.32 12.19
N GLU A 3 4.80 9.01 13.46
CA GLU A 3 4.48 9.84 14.62
C GLU A 3 5.62 10.81 14.98
N VAL A 4 6.80 10.65 14.37
CA VAL A 4 7.96 11.53 14.57
C VAL A 4 7.95 12.63 13.49
N PRO A 5 8.06 13.91 13.88
CA PRO A 5 8.20 15.03 12.93
C PRO A 5 9.36 14.80 11.96
N GLU A 6 9.20 15.19 10.70
CA GLU A 6 10.18 14.91 9.64
C GLU A 6 11.59 15.43 9.96
N ASN A 7 11.68 16.63 10.54
CA ASN A 7 12.95 17.24 10.96
C ASN A 7 13.64 16.51 12.14
N GLU A 8 12.92 15.64 12.84
CA GLU A 8 13.44 14.86 13.98
C GLU A 8 13.76 13.41 13.60
N ARG A 9 13.35 12.93 12.41
CA ARG A 9 13.51 11.52 12.00
C ARG A 9 14.98 11.08 11.93
N GLU A 10 15.88 11.95 11.46
CA GLU A 10 17.32 11.66 11.45
C GLU A 10 17.93 11.62 12.87
N GLY A 11 17.34 12.36 13.81
CA GLY A 11 17.67 12.23 15.23
C GLY A 11 17.22 10.88 15.78
N ALA A 12 15.97 10.50 15.49
CA ALA A 12 15.40 9.22 15.88
C ALA A 12 16.16 8.02 15.28
N ARG A 13 16.63 8.12 14.02
CA ARG A 13 17.49 7.11 13.36
C ARG A 13 18.79 6.91 14.11
N ARG A 14 19.49 8.00 14.46
CA ARG A 14 20.74 7.92 15.24
C ARG A 14 20.51 7.30 16.61
N TRP A 15 19.44 7.69 17.30
CA TRP A 15 19.08 7.09 18.58
C TRP A 15 18.78 5.59 18.46
N LEU A 16 18.10 5.17 17.39
CA LEU A 16 17.88 3.77 17.08
C LEU A 16 19.20 3.03 16.82
N GLN A 17 20.13 3.62 16.06
CA GLN A 17 21.46 3.03 15.82
C GLN A 17 22.22 2.78 17.13
N ASP A 18 22.17 3.73 18.07
CA ASP A 18 22.75 3.57 19.41
C ASP A 18 22.12 2.39 20.17
N LEU A 19 20.79 2.22 20.07
CA LEU A 19 20.07 1.10 20.68
C LEU A 19 20.43 -0.25 20.06
N LEU A 20 20.56 -0.31 18.72
CA LEU A 20 20.97 -1.51 18.00
C LEU A 20 22.38 -1.94 18.41
N ALA A 21 23.30 -0.97 18.55
CA ALA A 21 24.66 -1.22 19.00
C ALA A 21 24.75 -1.67 20.47
N ALA A 22 23.96 -1.05 21.36
CA ALA A 22 23.95 -1.37 22.78
C ALA A 22 23.29 -2.74 23.07
N TYR A 23 22.28 -3.13 22.27
CA TYR A 23 21.49 -4.34 22.51
C TYR A 23 21.39 -5.22 21.24
N PRO A 24 22.51 -5.79 20.76
CA PRO A 24 22.56 -6.51 19.48
C PRO A 24 21.80 -7.86 19.48
N LYS A 25 21.40 -8.35 20.66
CA LYS A 25 20.65 -9.61 20.80
C LYS A 25 19.13 -9.41 20.81
N ASN A 26 18.65 -8.17 20.83
CA ASN A 26 17.22 -7.89 20.82
C ASN A 26 16.66 -7.99 19.40
N ARG A 27 15.40 -8.40 19.29
CA ARG A 27 14.65 -8.26 18.04
C ARG A 27 13.92 -6.93 18.05
N TRP A 28 14.10 -6.17 16.97
CA TRP A 28 13.52 -4.85 16.82
C TRP A 28 12.43 -4.89 15.75
N LEU A 29 11.25 -4.38 16.08
CA LEU A 29 10.16 -4.16 15.12
C LEU A 29 9.85 -2.67 15.12
N ILE A 30 9.86 -2.08 13.94
CA ILE A 30 9.57 -0.66 13.76
C ILE A 30 8.34 -0.57 12.87
N THR A 31 7.37 0.22 13.32
CA THR A 31 6.16 0.51 12.55
C THR A 31 6.20 1.93 12.02
N SER A 32 5.72 2.09 10.79
CA SER A 32 5.58 3.39 10.13
C SER A 32 4.41 3.31 9.15
N ARG A 33 3.85 4.47 8.78
CA ARG A 33 3.05 4.55 7.56
C ARG A 33 4.00 4.51 6.34
N PRO A 34 3.59 3.90 5.22
CA PRO A 34 4.44 3.78 4.01
C PRO A 34 4.98 5.12 3.52
N SER A 35 4.24 6.17 3.81
CA SER A 35 4.53 7.52 3.35
C SER A 35 5.48 8.29 4.29
N ALA A 36 5.73 7.80 5.51
CA ALA A 36 6.52 8.56 6.48
C ALA A 36 8.04 8.41 6.36
N VAL A 37 8.53 7.37 5.68
CA VAL A 37 9.96 7.14 5.43
C VAL A 37 10.12 6.73 3.98
N ARG A 38 11.29 7.00 3.39
CA ARG A 38 11.60 6.50 2.05
C ARG A 38 11.76 4.98 2.10
N GLU A 39 11.50 4.32 0.97
CA GLU A 39 11.85 2.90 0.80
C GLU A 39 13.33 2.70 1.17
N GLU A 40 13.64 1.59 1.84
CA GLU A 40 15.00 1.22 2.27
C GLU A 40 15.63 2.19 3.29
N TRP A 41 14.84 3.03 4.00
CA TRP A 41 15.37 4.02 4.96
C TRP A 41 16.24 3.40 6.08
N LEU A 42 16.00 2.14 6.45
CA LEU A 42 16.78 1.38 7.43
C LEU A 42 17.50 0.16 6.83
N ALA A 43 17.69 0.14 5.50
CA ALA A 43 18.33 -0.99 4.84
C ALA A 43 19.80 -1.15 5.27
N ASP A 44 20.52 -0.04 5.47
CA ASP A 44 21.91 -0.04 5.96
C ASP A 44 22.05 -0.64 7.37
N GLU A 45 20.99 -0.56 8.17
CA GLU A 45 20.89 -1.13 9.51
C GLU A 45 20.42 -2.60 9.51
N GLY A 46 20.25 -3.21 8.32
CA GLY A 46 19.86 -4.61 8.16
C GLY A 46 18.39 -4.90 8.46
N PHE A 47 17.53 -3.87 8.46
CA PHE A 47 16.09 -4.08 8.59
C PHE A 47 15.50 -4.65 7.30
N ILE A 48 14.54 -5.57 7.47
CA ILE A 48 13.68 -6.03 6.39
C ILE A 48 12.39 -5.20 6.45
N GLU A 49 12.10 -4.48 5.38
CA GLU A 49 10.87 -3.70 5.26
C GLU A 49 9.71 -4.62 4.88
N LEU A 50 8.57 -4.46 5.58
CA LEU A 50 7.36 -5.25 5.37
C LEU A 50 6.15 -4.31 5.41
N ASP A 51 5.26 -4.46 4.44
CA ASP A 51 4.00 -3.73 4.40
C ASP A 51 2.84 -4.53 5.01
N MET A 52 1.89 -3.82 5.62
CA MET A 52 0.61 -4.42 6.00
C MET A 52 -0.36 -4.36 4.83
N ALA A 53 -0.62 -5.51 4.20
CA ALA A 53 -1.65 -5.64 3.17
C ALA A 53 -3.03 -5.18 3.65
N PRO A 54 -3.85 -4.58 2.77
CA PRO A 54 -5.29 -4.50 2.99
C PRO A 54 -5.86 -5.90 3.29
N MET A 55 -6.89 -5.97 4.14
CA MET A 55 -7.55 -7.25 4.40
C MET A 55 -8.15 -7.82 3.11
N SER A 56 -7.83 -9.08 2.81
CA SER A 56 -8.50 -9.84 1.76
C SER A 56 -10.00 -9.96 2.04
N ARG A 57 -10.79 -10.33 1.03
CA ARG A 57 -12.25 -10.54 1.19
C ARG A 57 -12.56 -11.56 2.30
N ASP A 58 -11.76 -12.60 2.42
CA ASP A 58 -11.92 -13.63 3.43
C ASP A 58 -11.52 -13.14 4.83
N ASN A 59 -10.48 -12.29 4.92
CA ASN A 59 -10.11 -11.62 6.16
C ASN A 59 -11.17 -10.62 6.60
N VAL A 60 -11.76 -9.86 5.68
CA VAL A 60 -12.89 -8.95 5.96
C VAL A 60 -14.09 -9.73 6.47
N ALA A 61 -14.49 -10.82 5.80
CA ALA A 61 -15.59 -11.66 6.25
C ALA A 61 -15.31 -12.30 7.62
N SER A 62 -14.08 -12.77 7.85
CA SER A 62 -13.64 -13.30 9.14
C SER A 62 -13.65 -12.25 10.23
N PHE A 63 -13.23 -11.02 9.92
CA PHE A 63 -13.25 -9.88 10.83
C PHE A 63 -14.69 -9.57 11.24
N ILE A 64 -15.60 -9.40 10.27
CA ILE A 64 -17.02 -9.11 10.50
C ILE A 64 -17.64 -10.16 11.42
N ASN A 65 -17.43 -11.44 11.13
CA ASN A 65 -17.94 -12.54 11.94
C ASN A 65 -17.40 -12.50 13.37
N ARG A 66 -16.08 -12.35 13.54
CA ARG A 66 -15.44 -12.32 14.87
C ARG A 66 -15.87 -11.09 15.68
N TRP A 67 -16.01 -9.94 15.02
CA TRP A 67 -16.43 -8.70 15.64
C TRP A 67 -17.87 -8.82 16.18
N HIS A 68 -18.82 -9.29 15.36
CA HIS A 68 -20.22 -9.45 15.79
C HIS A 68 -20.37 -10.49 16.89
N LYS A 69 -19.62 -11.60 16.80
CA LYS A 69 -19.54 -12.61 17.86
C LYS A 69 -19.03 -12.01 19.18
N ALA A 70 -17.97 -11.21 19.13
CA ALA A 70 -17.41 -10.56 20.32
C ALA A 70 -18.37 -9.51 20.91
N ALA A 71 -19.16 -8.84 20.08
CA ALA A 71 -20.20 -7.91 20.51
C ALA A 71 -21.39 -8.61 21.21
N GLY A 72 -21.48 -9.95 21.16
CA GLY A 72 -22.52 -10.74 21.82
C GLY A 72 -23.87 -10.67 21.12
N ILE A 73 -23.89 -10.43 19.80
CA ILE A 73 -25.09 -10.19 19.01
C ILE A 73 -25.28 -11.36 18.03
N GLY A 74 -26.55 -11.79 17.87
CA GLY A 74 -26.90 -12.96 17.08
C GLY A 74 -26.37 -12.92 15.65
N ASP A 75 -26.09 -14.11 15.11
CA ASP A 75 -25.49 -14.40 13.80
C ASP A 75 -26.27 -13.84 12.58
N GLN A 76 -27.30 -13.03 12.77
CA GLN A 76 -28.16 -12.51 11.70
C GLN A 76 -27.55 -11.30 10.97
N TYR A 77 -26.80 -10.42 11.66
CA TYR A 77 -26.28 -9.19 11.06
C TYR A 77 -24.95 -9.36 10.32
N ALA A 78 -24.12 -10.32 10.75
CA ALA A 78 -22.83 -10.56 10.11
C ALA A 78 -22.98 -11.07 8.65
N PRO A 79 -23.84 -12.07 8.34
CA PRO A 79 -24.07 -12.52 6.98
C PRO A 79 -24.65 -11.43 6.08
N GLU A 80 -25.58 -10.60 6.60
CA GLU A 80 -26.15 -9.47 5.88
C GLU A 80 -25.06 -8.45 5.50
N LEU A 81 -24.24 -8.04 6.47
CA LEU A 81 -23.15 -7.10 6.23
C LEU A 81 -22.11 -7.67 5.26
N ILE A 82 -21.76 -8.95 5.39
CA ILE A 82 -20.84 -9.62 4.45
C ILE A 82 -21.42 -9.54 3.03
N GLY A 83 -22.71 -9.83 2.86
CA GLY A 83 -23.41 -9.69 1.59
C GLY A 83 -23.36 -8.27 1.02
N GLU A 84 -23.62 -7.25 1.85
CA GLU A 84 -23.53 -5.84 1.43
C GLU A 84 -22.11 -5.43 1.03
N VAL A 85 -21.11 -5.79 1.83
CA VAL A 85 -19.70 -5.47 1.57
C VAL A 85 -19.20 -6.13 0.29
N GLN A 86 -19.67 -7.34 -0.01
CA GLN A 86 -19.36 -8.05 -1.25
C GLN A 86 -20.08 -7.46 -2.47
N ALA A 87 -21.34 -7.02 -2.32
CA ALA A 87 -22.14 -6.47 -3.40
C ALA A 87 -21.75 -5.02 -3.74
N LYS A 88 -21.44 -4.20 -2.74
CA LYS A 88 -21.12 -2.77 -2.91
C LYS A 88 -19.61 -2.56 -2.95
N GLN A 89 -19.05 -2.40 -4.15
CA GLN A 89 -17.60 -2.26 -4.35
C GLN A 89 -16.97 -1.11 -3.52
N ALA A 90 -17.64 0.04 -3.41
CA ALA A 90 -17.16 1.18 -2.62
C ALA A 90 -17.04 0.82 -1.13
N LEU A 91 -18.04 0.13 -0.59
CA LEU A 91 -18.05 -0.34 0.80
C LEU A 91 -16.98 -1.42 1.03
N GLY A 92 -16.82 -2.34 0.07
CA GLY A 92 -15.76 -3.36 0.08
C GLY A 92 -14.35 -2.78 0.15
N ARG A 93 -14.07 -1.71 -0.61
CA ARG A 93 -12.78 -1.01 -0.55
C ARG A 93 -12.52 -0.37 0.81
N LEU A 94 -13.55 0.23 1.42
CA LEU A 94 -13.43 0.79 2.77
C LEU A 94 -13.21 -0.30 3.82
N ALA A 95 -13.95 -1.40 3.74
CA ALA A 95 -13.86 -2.50 4.70
C ALA A 95 -12.52 -3.25 4.68
N ALA A 96 -11.72 -3.14 3.62
CA ALA A 96 -10.38 -3.71 3.56
C ALA A 96 -9.42 -3.10 4.61
N ASN A 97 -9.71 -1.89 5.10
CA ASN A 97 -9.00 -1.30 6.24
C ASN A 97 -9.63 -1.79 7.58
N PRO A 98 -8.86 -2.42 8.50
CA PRO A 98 -9.40 -2.97 9.75
C PRO A 98 -10.17 -1.98 10.63
N LEU A 99 -9.72 -0.72 10.72
CA LEU A 99 -10.44 0.31 11.47
C LEU A 99 -11.79 0.61 10.80
N MET A 100 -11.78 0.85 9.49
CA MET A 100 -13.02 1.14 8.76
C MET A 100 -13.98 -0.04 8.82
N CYS A 101 -13.48 -1.27 8.74
CA CYS A 101 -14.28 -2.47 8.96
C CYS A 101 -14.94 -2.48 10.35
N ALA A 102 -14.19 -2.14 11.41
CA ALA A 102 -14.73 -2.03 12.76
C ALA A 102 -15.82 -0.94 12.86
N LEU A 103 -15.61 0.23 12.23
CA LEU A 103 -16.61 1.31 12.19
C LEU A 103 -17.86 0.91 11.42
N ILE A 104 -17.70 0.25 10.27
CA ILE A 104 -18.79 -0.31 9.48
C ILE A 104 -19.59 -1.31 10.31
N CYS A 105 -18.92 -2.24 11.02
CA CYS A 105 -19.60 -3.21 11.88
C CYS A 105 -20.39 -2.51 12.99
N ALA A 106 -19.76 -1.55 13.68
CA ALA A 106 -20.41 -0.80 14.76
C ALA A 106 -21.63 0.01 14.28
N LEU A 107 -21.51 0.66 13.12
CA LEU A 107 -22.60 1.43 12.51
C LEU A 107 -23.73 0.55 11.98
N HIS A 108 -23.40 -0.54 11.31
CA HIS A 108 -24.38 -1.50 10.79
C HIS A 108 -25.24 -2.05 11.92
N GLN A 109 -24.61 -2.36 13.06
CA GLN A 109 -25.31 -2.75 14.28
C GLN A 109 -26.21 -1.61 14.81
N ASP A 110 -25.67 -0.40 14.96
CA ASP A 110 -26.39 0.74 15.54
C ASP A 110 -27.62 1.14 14.72
N ARG A 111 -27.49 1.11 13.39
CA ARG A 111 -28.52 1.55 12.44
C ARG A 111 -29.40 0.42 11.89
N ARG A 112 -29.34 -0.78 12.48
CA ARG A 112 -30.13 -1.96 12.08
C ARG A 112 -30.03 -2.26 10.58
N GLY A 113 -28.81 -2.29 10.04
CA GLY A 113 -28.54 -2.65 8.65
C GLY A 113 -28.26 -1.47 7.72
N PHE A 114 -28.62 -0.24 8.07
CA PHE A 114 -28.41 0.90 7.17
C PHE A 114 -27.00 1.49 7.25
N LEU A 115 -26.25 1.40 6.14
CA LEU A 115 -24.93 2.00 6.00
C LEU A 115 -24.92 3.16 4.98
N PRO A 116 -24.20 4.25 5.26
CA PRO A 116 -23.90 5.27 4.26
C PRO A 116 -23.01 4.72 3.13
N ASP A 117 -23.17 5.25 1.92
CA ASP A 117 -22.44 4.79 0.74
C ASP A 117 -21.06 5.46 0.56
N GLY A 118 -20.82 6.60 1.21
CA GLY A 118 -19.60 7.40 1.06
C GLY A 118 -18.74 7.45 2.31
N ARG A 119 -17.41 7.61 2.11
CA ARG A 119 -16.40 7.62 3.19
C ARG A 119 -16.67 8.74 4.21
N LYS A 120 -17.02 9.94 3.73
CA LYS A 120 -17.32 11.09 4.59
C LYS A 120 -18.56 10.83 5.44
N GLU A 121 -19.64 10.37 4.82
CA GLU A 121 -20.90 10.08 5.49
C GLU A 121 -20.74 8.97 6.52
N LEU A 122 -19.84 8.01 6.27
CA LEU A 122 -19.50 6.96 7.22
C LEU A 122 -18.75 7.51 8.43
N TYR A 123 -17.83 8.45 8.25
CA TYR A 123 -17.20 9.16 9.37
C TYR A 123 -18.19 10.03 10.14
N ASP A 124 -19.03 10.81 9.46
CA ASP A 124 -20.07 11.63 10.09
C ASP A 124 -21.01 10.75 10.93
N ALA A 125 -21.45 9.61 10.37
CA ALA A 125 -22.27 8.64 11.08
C ALA A 125 -21.55 8.05 12.29
N ALA A 126 -20.28 7.65 12.14
CA ALA A 126 -19.48 7.07 13.21
C ALA A 126 -19.26 8.07 14.36
N LEU A 127 -18.92 9.32 14.03
CA LEU A 127 -18.77 10.40 15.01
C LEU A 127 -20.07 10.63 15.77
N SER A 128 -21.18 10.74 15.05
CA SER A 128 -22.49 10.94 15.68
C SER A 128 -22.87 9.77 16.59
N MET A 129 -22.61 8.53 16.19
CA MET A 129 -22.82 7.34 17.02
C MET A 129 -21.94 7.36 18.28
N LEU A 130 -20.63 7.62 18.13
CA LEU A 130 -19.67 7.63 19.26
C LEU A 130 -20.01 8.71 20.30
N LEU A 131 -20.46 9.88 19.84
CA LEU A 131 -20.83 11.00 20.70
C LEU A 131 -22.25 10.82 21.30
N SER A 132 -23.23 10.38 20.52
CA SER A 132 -24.64 10.30 20.95
C SER A 132 -24.94 9.08 21.84
N ARG A 133 -24.33 7.94 21.57
CA ARG A 133 -24.67 6.67 22.22
C ARG A 133 -24.14 6.60 23.65
N ARG A 134 -22.95 7.14 23.92
CA ARG A 134 -22.33 7.16 25.26
C ARG A 134 -23.10 8.00 26.28
N ASP A 135 -23.75 9.06 25.82
CA ASP A 135 -24.57 9.92 26.68
C ASP A 135 -25.91 9.26 27.03
N ARG A 136 -26.46 8.46 26.13
CA ARG A 136 -27.75 7.79 26.29
C ARG A 136 -27.68 6.45 27.03
N GLU A 137 -26.62 5.64 26.81
CA GLU A 137 -26.46 4.32 27.43
C GLU A 137 -26.05 4.37 28.91
N ARG A 138 -25.48 5.48 29.40
CA ARG A 138 -25.05 5.60 30.81
C ARG A 138 -26.11 6.13 31.77
N GLY A 139 -27.33 6.42 31.30
CA GLY A 139 -28.56 6.49 32.11
C GLY A 139 -28.55 7.35 33.38
N ILE A 140 -27.62 8.31 33.54
CA ILE A 140 -27.48 9.10 34.76
C ILE A 140 -27.15 10.54 34.38
N TYR A 141 -28.20 11.31 34.08
CA TYR A 141 -28.12 12.77 34.13
C TYR A 141 -28.34 13.19 35.58
N LYS A 142 -27.26 13.26 36.36
CA LYS A 142 -27.31 13.91 37.68
C LYS A 142 -27.35 15.43 37.47
N PRO A 143 -28.14 16.19 38.27
CA PRO A 143 -28.03 17.64 38.32
C PRO A 143 -26.57 18.05 38.61
N GLY A 144 -26.02 18.98 37.83
CA GLY A 144 -24.64 19.48 37.97
C GLY A 144 -23.58 18.81 37.07
N MET A 145 -23.96 17.93 36.13
CA MET A 145 -23.02 17.41 35.13
C MET A 145 -22.93 18.32 33.90
N ILE A 146 -21.72 18.48 33.36
CA ILE A 146 -21.43 19.19 32.10
C ILE A 146 -22.27 18.61 30.95
N ARG A 147 -22.96 19.48 30.22
CA ARG A 147 -23.74 19.13 29.03
C ARG A 147 -23.24 19.91 27.82
N ILE A 148 -22.57 19.20 26.91
CA ILE A 148 -22.09 19.77 25.65
C ILE A 148 -22.88 19.11 24.53
N GLY A 149 -23.61 19.91 23.75
CA GLY A 149 -24.30 19.40 22.56
C GLY A 149 -23.31 18.87 21.52
N GLU A 150 -23.72 17.88 20.73
CA GLU A 150 -22.87 17.20 19.74
C GLU A 150 -22.07 18.15 18.86
N ALA A 151 -22.72 19.20 18.31
CA ALA A 151 -22.06 20.19 17.48
C ALA A 151 -20.89 20.92 18.19
N HIS A 152 -21.10 21.36 19.43
CA HIS A 152 -20.05 22.00 20.23
C HIS A 152 -18.97 21.00 20.66
N HIS A 153 -19.35 19.74 20.90
CA HIS A 153 -18.41 18.68 21.24
C HIS A 153 -17.44 18.44 20.06
N ILE A 154 -17.99 18.30 18.85
CA ILE A 154 -17.22 18.20 17.61
C ILE A 154 -16.33 19.44 17.44
N GLN A 155 -16.88 20.65 17.62
CA GLN A 155 -16.13 21.90 17.47
C GLN A 155 -14.90 22.00 18.37
N LEU A 156 -15.00 21.54 19.62
CA LEU A 156 -13.87 21.53 20.55
C LEU A 156 -12.81 20.49 20.15
N ILE A 157 -13.22 19.27 19.79
CA ILE A 157 -12.29 18.22 19.36
C ILE A 157 -11.60 18.60 18.04
N GLN A 158 -12.33 19.24 17.12
CA GLN A 158 -11.78 19.78 15.87
C GLN A 158 -10.63 20.75 16.11
N LYS A 159 -10.74 21.63 17.12
CA LYS A 159 -9.67 22.56 17.49
C LYS A 159 -8.42 21.83 17.98
N LEU A 160 -8.59 20.80 18.82
CA LEU A 160 -7.48 19.95 19.28
C LEU A 160 -6.82 19.23 18.10
N ALA A 161 -7.61 18.57 17.25
CA ALA A 161 -7.13 17.89 16.05
C ALA A 161 -6.34 18.83 15.13
N TYR A 162 -6.87 20.03 14.90
CA TYR A 162 -6.24 21.02 14.04
C TYR A 162 -4.90 21.47 14.59
N TRP A 163 -4.82 21.74 15.90
CA TRP A 163 -3.56 22.09 16.56
C TRP A 163 -2.52 20.97 16.37
N MET A 164 -2.91 19.71 16.57
CA MET A 164 -2.00 18.57 16.43
C MET A 164 -1.48 18.44 15.00
N ILE A 165 -2.36 18.52 13.98
CA ILE A 165 -1.95 18.49 12.57
C ILE A 165 -1.02 19.66 12.23
N ARG A 166 -1.37 20.87 12.68
CA ARG A 166 -0.59 22.09 12.39
C ARG A 166 0.82 22.02 12.95
N ASN A 167 0.99 21.39 14.11
CA ASN A 167 2.28 21.23 14.78
C ASN A 167 2.98 19.92 14.44
N GLY A 168 2.43 19.10 13.53
CA GLY A 168 3.00 17.79 13.18
C GLY A 168 3.07 16.80 14.35
N ARG A 169 2.14 16.90 15.30
CA ARG A 169 2.10 16.10 16.53
C ARG A 169 1.04 15.00 16.44
N VAL A 170 1.37 13.84 17.00
CA VAL A 170 0.40 12.75 17.24
C VAL A 170 -0.07 12.72 18.71
N GLU A 171 0.64 13.42 19.58
CA GLU A 171 0.32 13.55 20.99
C GLU A 171 0.39 15.03 21.42
N MET A 172 -0.55 15.43 22.26
CA MET A 172 -0.67 16.78 22.79
C MET A 172 -0.53 16.76 24.32
N GLY A 173 0.23 17.71 24.87
CA GLY A 173 0.33 17.87 26.32
C GLY A 173 -1.01 18.35 26.89
N ARG A 174 -1.38 17.87 28.09
CA ARG A 174 -2.59 18.32 28.78
C ARG A 174 -2.61 19.83 29.00
N GLY A 175 -1.46 20.44 29.31
CA GLY A 175 -1.33 21.89 29.46
C GLY A 175 -1.74 22.63 28.18
N ASP A 176 -1.12 22.29 27.06
CA ASP A 176 -1.44 22.88 25.75
C ASP A 176 -2.93 22.71 25.41
N ALA A 177 -3.50 21.55 25.71
CA ALA A 177 -4.91 21.25 25.40
C ALA A 177 -5.87 22.10 26.22
N VAL A 178 -5.59 22.23 27.52
CA VAL A 178 -6.38 23.08 28.44
C VAL A 178 -6.25 24.54 28.03
N ASP A 179 -5.05 25.01 27.68
CA ASP A 179 -4.81 26.38 27.22
C ASP A 179 -5.55 26.69 25.91
N LEU A 180 -5.53 25.75 24.95
CA LEU A 180 -6.26 25.89 23.69
C LEU A 180 -7.78 25.94 23.90
N LEU A 181 -8.29 25.15 24.86
CA LEU A 181 -9.69 25.19 25.26
C LEU A 181 -10.02 26.50 25.97
N ALA A 182 -9.17 26.97 26.88
CA ALA A 182 -9.34 28.24 27.60
C ALA A 182 -9.44 29.43 26.63
N GLN A 183 -8.65 29.41 25.55
CA GLN A 183 -8.73 30.43 24.49
C GLN A 183 -10.02 30.32 23.65
N SER A 184 -10.58 29.13 23.51
CA SER A 184 -11.73 28.86 22.64
C SER A 184 -13.09 28.99 23.33
N LEU A 185 -13.17 28.68 24.63
CA LEU A 185 -14.41 28.67 25.40
C LEU A 185 -15.15 30.02 25.46
N PRO A 186 -14.48 31.19 25.53
CA PRO A 186 -15.18 32.48 25.51
C PRO A 186 -16.05 32.70 24.25
N ALA A 187 -15.69 32.07 23.13
CA ALA A 187 -16.45 32.12 21.89
C ALA A 187 -17.63 31.12 21.86
N ILE A 188 -17.77 30.27 22.89
CA ILE A 188 -18.84 29.27 23.03
C ILE A 188 -19.48 29.40 24.42
N PRO A 189 -20.28 30.46 24.68
CA PRO A 189 -20.79 30.78 26.02
C PRO A 189 -21.56 29.61 26.66
N GLN A 190 -22.35 28.90 25.86
CA GLN A 190 -23.14 27.75 26.30
C GLN A 190 -22.30 26.62 26.88
N VAL A 191 -21.04 26.49 26.47
CA VAL A 191 -20.09 25.50 27.01
C VAL A 191 -19.25 26.09 28.13
N ALA A 192 -18.84 27.36 28.02
CA ALA A 192 -18.10 28.06 29.07
C ALA A 192 -18.88 28.11 30.40
N GLU A 193 -20.22 28.19 30.34
CA GLU A 193 -21.10 28.14 31.51
C GLU A 193 -21.16 26.76 32.17
N GLN A 194 -20.71 25.69 31.50
CA GLN A 194 -20.81 24.32 32.02
C GLN A 194 -19.65 23.94 32.95
N GLY A 195 -18.47 24.57 32.83
CA GLY A 195 -17.31 24.24 33.65
C GLY A 195 -16.01 24.90 33.18
N SER A 196 -14.96 24.75 33.98
CA SER A 196 -13.62 25.27 33.66
C SER A 196 -13.00 24.55 32.45
N PRO A 197 -11.99 25.14 31.78
CA PRO A 197 -11.26 24.48 30.69
C PRO A 197 -10.77 23.07 31.03
N GLU A 198 -10.31 22.84 32.27
CA GLU A 198 -9.87 21.53 32.77
C GLU A 198 -11.02 20.54 32.93
N GLU A 199 -12.19 21.01 33.38
CA GLU A 199 -13.37 20.18 33.52
C GLU A 199 -13.93 19.79 32.15
N ILE A 200 -13.95 20.74 31.20
CA ILE A 200 -14.32 20.51 29.81
C ILE A 200 -13.33 19.53 29.16
N TYR A 201 -12.03 19.74 29.32
CA TYR A 201 -10.99 18.81 28.85
C TYR A 201 -11.25 17.38 29.34
N ARG A 202 -11.46 17.22 30.65
CA ARG A 202 -11.73 15.91 31.27
C ARG A 202 -13.03 15.32 30.74
N HIS A 203 -14.04 16.16 30.51
CA HIS A 203 -15.28 15.73 29.89
C HIS A 203 -15.03 15.18 28.48
N LEU A 204 -14.32 15.91 27.62
CA LEU A 204 -13.98 15.46 26.26
C LEU A 204 -13.21 14.13 26.29
N LEU A 205 -12.22 13.98 27.18
CA LEU A 205 -11.43 12.77 27.32
C LEU A 205 -12.29 11.55 27.70
N VAL A 206 -13.19 11.71 28.67
CA VAL A 206 -14.01 10.60 29.20
C VAL A 206 -15.24 10.31 28.31
N ARG A 207 -15.80 11.34 27.65
CA ARG A 207 -17.11 11.27 26.99
C ARG A 207 -17.04 11.14 25.48
N SER A 208 -16.05 11.72 24.81
CA SER A 208 -15.98 11.70 23.35
C SER A 208 -15.86 10.29 22.77
N GLY A 209 -15.13 9.40 23.46
CA GLY A 209 -14.71 8.12 22.89
C GLY A 209 -13.72 8.25 21.74
N LEU A 210 -13.24 9.48 21.46
CA LEU A 210 -12.30 9.79 20.38
C LEU A 210 -10.90 10.11 20.92
N LEU A 211 -10.82 10.50 22.19
CA LEU A 211 -9.59 10.88 22.87
C LEU A 211 -9.23 9.86 23.95
N ARG A 212 -7.93 9.66 24.18
CA ARG A 212 -7.41 8.85 25.30
C ARG A 212 -6.19 9.55 25.92
N GLU A 213 -5.83 9.12 27.12
CA GLU A 213 -4.62 9.56 27.84
C GLU A 213 -3.62 8.40 27.81
N PRO A 214 -2.68 8.38 26.84
CA PRO A 214 -1.74 7.27 26.69
C PRO A 214 -0.68 7.27 27.79
N SER A 215 -0.33 8.45 28.31
CA SER A 215 0.56 8.63 29.45
C SER A 215 0.05 9.76 30.34
N VAL A 216 0.51 9.83 31.59
CA VAL A 216 0.02 10.83 32.54
C VAL A 216 0.30 12.24 32.02
N GLY A 217 -0.77 13.02 31.83
CA GLY A 217 -0.67 14.41 31.39
C GLY A 217 -0.53 14.58 29.87
N SER A 218 -0.84 13.55 29.08
CA SER A 218 -0.85 13.63 27.62
C SER A 218 -2.16 13.14 27.02
N MET A 219 -2.40 13.47 25.75
CA MET A 219 -3.57 13.01 25.02
C MET A 219 -3.27 12.73 23.56
N ASP A 220 -3.96 11.77 23.00
CA ASP A 220 -4.00 11.53 21.56
C ASP A 220 -5.41 11.10 21.13
N PHE A 221 -5.58 10.96 19.83
CA PHE A 221 -6.77 10.36 19.26
C PHE A 221 -6.67 8.84 19.35
N ILE A 222 -7.79 8.16 19.62
CA ILE A 222 -7.88 6.69 19.56
C ILE A 222 -7.42 6.15 18.20
N HIS A 223 -7.56 6.96 17.15
CA HIS A 223 -7.08 6.66 15.82
C HIS A 223 -6.81 7.94 15.04
N ARG A 224 -5.66 7.98 14.35
CA ARG A 224 -5.20 9.12 13.54
C ARG A 224 -6.20 9.57 12.48
N THR A 225 -6.92 8.64 11.86
CA THR A 225 -7.97 8.96 10.89
C THR A 225 -9.03 9.94 11.41
N PHE A 226 -9.42 9.85 12.69
CA PHE A 226 -10.35 10.84 13.28
C PHE A 226 -9.69 12.19 13.49
N GLN A 227 -8.40 12.20 13.86
CA GLN A 227 -7.60 13.42 13.92
C GLN A 227 -7.54 14.08 12.54
N ASP A 228 -7.16 13.34 11.49
CA ASP A 228 -7.04 13.84 10.12
C ASP A 228 -8.38 14.38 9.60
N TYR A 229 -9.48 13.65 9.84
CA TYR A 229 -10.83 14.07 9.46
C TYR A 229 -11.26 15.37 10.14
N LEU A 230 -11.19 15.43 11.47
CA LEU A 230 -11.65 16.58 12.25
C LEU A 230 -10.73 17.80 12.07
N GLY A 231 -9.43 17.57 11.97
CA GLY A 231 -8.45 18.62 11.72
C GLY A 231 -8.54 19.17 10.30
N ALA A 232 -8.79 18.34 9.28
CA ALA A 232 -9.08 18.80 7.94
C ALA A 232 -10.36 19.66 7.89
N LYS A 233 -11.42 19.24 8.59
CA LYS A 233 -12.66 20.01 8.71
C LYS A 233 -12.40 21.39 9.34
N ALA A 234 -11.64 21.45 10.43
CA ALA A 234 -11.24 22.70 11.06
C ALA A 234 -10.41 23.61 10.13
N ALA A 235 -9.48 23.05 9.36
CA ALA A 235 -8.67 23.79 8.41
C ALA A 235 -9.53 24.45 7.31
N VAL A 236 -10.51 23.71 6.79
CA VAL A 236 -11.48 24.19 5.80
C VAL A 236 -12.38 25.29 6.39
N GLU A 237 -12.95 25.05 7.57
CA GLU A 237 -13.82 26.03 8.25
C GLU A 237 -13.06 27.32 8.63
N GLY A 238 -11.77 27.20 8.96
CA GLY A 238 -10.86 28.31 9.21
C GLY A 238 -10.31 28.98 7.95
N LEU A 239 -10.68 28.52 6.75
CA LEU A 239 -10.19 28.99 5.45
C LEU A 239 -8.66 28.91 5.27
N ASP A 240 -7.99 27.98 5.97
CA ASP A 240 -6.53 27.82 5.98
C ASP A 240 -6.03 26.99 4.78
N PHE A 241 -6.55 27.32 3.59
CA PHE A 241 -6.27 26.59 2.35
C PHE A 241 -4.81 26.72 1.94
N ASP A 242 -4.21 27.88 2.14
CA ASP A 242 -2.82 28.11 1.74
C ASP A 242 -1.88 27.23 2.57
N PHE A 243 -2.20 26.97 3.84
CA PHE A 243 -1.48 26.02 4.68
C PHE A 243 -1.66 24.57 4.22
N LEU A 244 -2.89 24.15 3.88
CA LEU A 244 -3.14 22.82 3.31
C LEU A 244 -2.33 22.63 2.01
N ILE A 245 -2.43 23.57 1.07
CA ILE A 245 -1.69 23.56 -0.19
C ILE A 245 -0.17 23.60 0.07
N SER A 246 0.28 24.34 1.09
CA SER A 246 1.69 24.46 1.49
C SER A 246 2.30 23.13 1.97
N ASN A 247 1.47 22.20 2.45
CA ASN A 247 1.94 20.92 2.98
C ASN A 247 1.54 19.71 2.11
N ALA A 248 0.78 19.88 1.04
CA ALA A 248 0.24 18.77 0.24
C ALA A 248 1.29 17.87 -0.47
N HIS A 249 2.53 18.34 -0.60
CA HIS A 249 3.66 17.55 -1.11
C HIS A 249 4.21 16.58 -0.05
N LEU A 250 3.86 16.76 1.22
CA LEU A 250 4.27 15.89 2.30
C LEU A 250 3.30 14.73 2.42
N ASP A 251 3.88 13.55 2.48
CA ASP A 251 3.22 12.27 2.58
C ASP A 251 2.21 12.13 3.71
N GLN A 252 2.53 12.67 4.89
CA GLN A 252 1.65 12.64 6.06
C GLN A 252 0.37 13.48 5.89
N TRP A 253 0.31 14.35 4.88
CA TRP A 253 -0.81 15.23 4.59
C TRP A 253 -1.81 14.65 3.58
N GLU A 254 -1.50 13.52 2.95
CA GLU A 254 -2.37 12.93 1.93
C GLU A 254 -3.83 12.76 2.42
N ASP A 255 -4.02 12.05 3.54
CA ASP A 255 -5.36 11.85 4.11
C ASP A 255 -6.00 13.18 4.52
N VAL A 256 -5.23 14.12 5.07
CA VAL A 256 -5.72 15.45 5.48
C VAL A 256 -6.25 16.23 4.27
N ILE A 257 -5.54 16.21 3.14
CA ILE A 257 -5.96 16.89 1.90
C ILE A 257 -7.20 16.22 1.31
N ARG A 258 -7.25 14.88 1.29
CA ARG A 258 -8.44 14.13 0.85
C ARG A 258 -9.67 14.50 1.69
N MET A 259 -9.52 14.54 3.02
CA MET A 259 -10.61 14.92 3.93
C MET A 259 -10.98 16.40 3.79
N ALA A 260 -10.00 17.28 3.54
CA ALA A 260 -10.28 18.70 3.30
C ALA A 260 -11.15 18.90 2.05
N VAL A 261 -10.87 18.17 0.96
CA VAL A 261 -11.73 18.21 -0.25
C VAL A 261 -13.14 17.68 0.02
N ALA A 262 -13.27 16.63 0.83
CA ALA A 262 -14.56 16.07 1.23
C ALA A 262 -15.39 17.06 2.09
N HIS A 263 -14.73 17.84 2.95
CA HIS A 263 -15.38 18.85 3.81
C HIS A 263 -15.66 20.18 3.09
N ALA A 264 -14.84 20.55 2.12
CA ALA A 264 -14.94 21.81 1.41
C ALA A 264 -16.26 21.98 0.65
N ARG A 265 -16.80 23.20 0.68
CA ARG A 265 -17.91 23.65 -0.16
C ARG A 265 -17.44 23.84 -1.62
N PRO A 266 -18.35 23.94 -2.60
CA PRO A 266 -17.97 24.00 -4.02
C PRO A 266 -16.90 25.05 -4.35
N ALA A 267 -17.05 26.29 -3.87
CA ALA A 267 -16.07 27.36 -4.09
C ALA A 267 -14.71 27.09 -3.41
N GLU A 268 -14.73 26.46 -2.23
CA GLU A 268 -13.53 26.10 -1.47
C GLU A 268 -12.77 24.95 -2.13
N ARG A 269 -13.49 23.97 -2.71
CA ARG A 269 -12.90 22.92 -3.52
C ARG A 269 -12.19 23.49 -4.73
N VAL A 270 -12.82 24.43 -5.44
CA VAL A 270 -12.19 25.13 -6.57
C VAL A 270 -10.90 25.80 -6.13
N ARG A 271 -10.88 26.48 -4.97
CA ARG A 271 -9.66 27.08 -4.41
C ARG A 271 -8.58 26.04 -4.11
N LEU A 272 -8.93 24.94 -3.45
CA LEU A 272 -7.99 23.84 -3.13
C LEU A 272 -7.38 23.24 -4.40
N PHE A 273 -8.22 22.83 -5.37
CA PHE A 273 -7.74 22.23 -6.60
C PHE A 273 -6.87 23.19 -7.41
N ASN A 274 -7.30 24.44 -7.58
CA ASN A 274 -6.49 25.44 -8.29
C ASN A 274 -5.17 25.70 -7.59
N GLY A 275 -5.14 25.75 -6.26
CA GLY A 275 -3.91 25.90 -5.49
C GLY A 275 -2.95 24.73 -5.65
N LEU A 276 -3.46 23.49 -5.59
CA LEU A 276 -2.66 22.28 -5.84
C LEU A 276 -2.07 22.27 -7.25
N LEU A 277 -2.89 22.59 -8.26
CA LEU A 277 -2.47 22.65 -9.66
C LEU A 277 -1.46 23.77 -9.90
N GLN A 278 -1.72 24.99 -9.41
CA GLN A 278 -0.81 26.13 -9.58
C GLN A 278 0.55 25.84 -8.94
N ARG A 279 0.55 25.23 -7.75
CA ARG A 279 1.79 24.85 -7.09
C ARG A 279 2.52 23.75 -7.85
N GLY A 280 1.82 22.72 -8.32
CA GLY A 280 2.40 21.66 -9.15
C GLY A 280 2.94 22.18 -10.49
N ASP A 281 2.30 23.18 -11.08
CA ASP A 281 2.75 23.82 -12.32
C ASP A 281 3.95 24.76 -12.10
N SER A 282 4.13 25.31 -10.90
CA SER A 282 5.19 26.30 -10.59
C SER A 282 6.43 25.73 -9.90
N SER A 283 6.31 24.59 -9.22
CA SER A 283 7.41 23.93 -8.49
C SER A 283 7.91 22.71 -9.25
N MET A 284 9.23 22.53 -9.35
CA MET A 284 9.81 21.27 -9.80
C MET A 284 9.74 20.20 -8.70
N ASP A 285 9.80 20.63 -7.44
CA ASP A 285 9.71 19.74 -6.29
C ASP A 285 8.24 19.37 -6.00
N GLY A 286 7.97 18.07 -5.84
CA GLY A 286 6.64 17.53 -5.57
C GLY A 286 5.60 17.66 -6.70
N ARG A 287 5.99 18.09 -7.92
CA ARG A 287 5.07 18.34 -9.05
C ARG A 287 4.11 17.18 -9.33
N HIS A 288 4.66 16.00 -9.60
CA HIS A 288 3.86 14.81 -9.93
C HIS A 288 2.96 14.41 -8.77
N ARG A 289 3.49 14.49 -7.53
CA ARG A 289 2.74 14.19 -6.32
C ARG A 289 1.53 15.10 -6.18
N LEU A 290 1.68 16.41 -6.35
CA LEU A 290 0.58 17.37 -6.25
C LEU A 290 -0.51 17.12 -7.31
N HIS A 291 -0.12 16.87 -8.56
CA HIS A 291 -1.07 16.58 -9.64
C HIS A 291 -1.83 15.27 -9.43
N LEU A 292 -1.16 14.23 -8.96
CA LEU A 292 -1.77 12.93 -8.70
C LEU A 292 -2.60 12.94 -7.42
N LEU A 293 -2.16 13.62 -6.37
CA LEU A 293 -2.98 13.84 -5.19
C LEU A 293 -4.27 14.59 -5.54
N ALA A 294 -4.18 15.64 -6.37
CA ALA A 294 -5.38 16.31 -6.89
C ALA A 294 -6.27 15.33 -7.68
N ALA A 295 -5.70 14.51 -8.55
CA ALA A 295 -6.49 13.51 -9.29
C ALA A 295 -7.18 12.48 -8.38
N ALA A 296 -6.48 11.98 -7.36
CA ALA A 296 -7.03 11.05 -6.37
C ALA A 296 -8.14 11.70 -5.54
N CYS A 297 -8.03 12.98 -5.21
CA CYS A 297 -9.06 13.73 -4.51
C CYS A 297 -10.35 13.96 -5.30
N LEU A 298 -10.38 13.74 -6.63
CA LEU A 298 -11.57 13.96 -7.45
C LEU A 298 -12.75 13.06 -7.04
N GLU A 299 -12.48 11.88 -6.47
CA GLU A 299 -13.53 10.97 -6.00
C GLU A 299 -14.26 11.51 -4.76
N HIS A 300 -13.60 12.39 -3.99
CA HIS A 300 -14.17 13.02 -2.79
C HIS A 300 -14.90 14.34 -3.11
N ALA A 301 -14.75 14.85 -4.34
CA ALA A 301 -15.36 16.10 -4.78
C ALA A 301 -16.78 15.87 -5.33
N THR A 302 -17.77 15.90 -4.45
CA THR A 302 -19.20 15.67 -4.80
C THR A 302 -19.72 16.67 -5.83
N GLU A 303 -19.26 17.92 -5.75
CA GLU A 303 -19.58 19.02 -6.67
C GLU A 303 -18.31 19.82 -6.94
N LEU A 304 -17.95 19.97 -8.22
CA LEU A 304 -16.76 20.69 -8.67
C LEU A 304 -17.01 21.28 -10.06
N ASP A 305 -16.51 22.48 -10.30
CA ASP A 305 -16.55 23.14 -11.60
C ASP A 305 -15.93 22.22 -12.69
N PRO A 306 -16.64 21.97 -13.82
CA PRO A 306 -16.14 21.12 -14.89
C PRO A 306 -14.76 21.53 -15.43
N SER A 307 -14.49 22.83 -15.53
CA SER A 307 -13.21 23.34 -16.03
C SER A 307 -12.04 22.97 -15.09
N VAL A 308 -12.29 22.96 -13.78
CA VAL A 308 -11.29 22.54 -12.78
C VAL A 308 -11.11 21.03 -12.83
N ARG A 309 -12.19 20.26 -12.98
CA ARG A 309 -12.12 18.80 -13.16
C ARG A 309 -11.31 18.43 -14.40
N ASP A 310 -11.59 19.06 -15.54
CA ASP A 310 -10.86 18.87 -16.79
C ASP A 310 -9.39 19.27 -16.64
N ALA A 311 -9.14 20.35 -15.90
CA ALA A 311 -7.79 20.79 -15.62
C ALA A 311 -7.00 19.72 -14.86
N VAL A 312 -7.54 19.18 -13.75
CA VAL A 312 -6.92 18.10 -12.97
C VAL A 312 -6.70 16.86 -13.84
N GLN A 313 -7.74 16.42 -14.55
CA GLN A 313 -7.66 15.23 -15.42
C GLN A 313 -6.60 15.39 -16.52
N LYS A 314 -6.45 16.59 -17.10
CA LYS A 314 -5.41 16.87 -18.09
C LYS A 314 -3.99 16.69 -17.53
N ARG A 315 -3.74 17.10 -16.28
CA ARG A 315 -2.40 16.94 -15.65
C ARG A 315 -2.17 15.48 -15.28
N ALA A 316 -3.20 14.79 -14.79
CA ALA A 316 -3.14 13.36 -14.53
C ALA A 316 -2.86 12.55 -15.82
N ALA A 317 -3.54 12.88 -16.92
CA ALA A 317 -3.40 12.20 -18.22
C ALA A 317 -2.02 12.40 -18.88
N ALA A 318 -1.23 13.37 -18.41
CA ALA A 318 0.16 13.55 -18.83
C ALA A 318 1.11 12.53 -18.16
N LEU A 319 0.70 11.96 -17.02
CA LEU A 319 1.47 11.02 -16.21
C LEU A 319 0.91 9.59 -16.32
N ILE A 320 -0.40 9.45 -16.52
CA ILE A 320 -1.12 8.17 -16.48
C ILE A 320 -1.93 7.99 -17.79
N PRO A 321 -1.79 6.85 -18.49
CA PRO A 321 -0.83 5.77 -18.24
C PRO A 321 0.63 6.23 -18.46
N PRO A 322 1.59 5.66 -17.71
CA PRO A 322 3.01 5.89 -17.97
C PRO A 322 3.41 5.30 -19.33
N ARG A 323 4.29 6.01 -20.04
CA ARG A 323 4.75 5.65 -21.40
C ARG A 323 6.26 5.40 -21.47
N SER A 324 6.96 5.55 -20.36
CA SER A 324 8.40 5.30 -20.24
C SER A 324 8.76 4.78 -18.85
N ALA A 325 9.96 4.19 -18.73
CA ALA A 325 10.49 3.75 -17.44
C ALA A 325 10.72 4.93 -16.47
N GLU A 326 11.06 6.11 -17.01
CA GLU A 326 11.21 7.34 -16.22
C GLU A 326 9.86 7.79 -15.64
N GLN A 327 8.79 7.77 -16.44
CA GLN A 327 7.45 8.06 -15.94
C GLN A 327 6.97 7.01 -14.93
N ALA A 328 7.25 5.72 -15.16
CA ALA A 328 6.92 4.68 -14.21
C ALA A 328 7.66 4.86 -12.86
N ARG A 329 8.94 5.27 -12.89
CA ARG A 329 9.68 5.68 -11.69
C ARG A 329 9.05 6.88 -11.00
N ALA A 330 8.76 7.93 -11.75
CA ALA A 330 8.15 9.13 -11.21
C ALA A 330 6.78 8.87 -10.57
N LEU A 331 6.00 7.92 -11.08
CA LEU A 331 4.75 7.47 -10.46
C LEU A 331 5.02 6.68 -9.17
N ALA A 332 6.06 5.86 -9.14
CA ALA A 332 6.45 5.12 -7.94
C ALA A 332 6.94 6.06 -6.83
N ASP A 333 7.71 7.09 -7.17
CA ASP A 333 8.20 8.12 -6.24
C ASP A 333 7.07 8.95 -5.61
N VAL A 334 5.90 8.99 -6.26
CA VAL A 334 4.70 9.61 -5.69
C VAL A 334 4.05 8.73 -4.61
N GLY A 335 4.32 7.44 -4.61
CA GLY A 335 3.86 6.49 -3.61
C GLY A 335 2.43 5.97 -3.82
N PRO A 336 1.82 5.36 -2.79
CA PRO A 336 0.58 4.59 -2.91
C PRO A 336 -0.61 5.33 -3.51
N VAL A 337 -0.70 6.66 -3.38
CA VAL A 337 -1.75 7.49 -4.01
C VAL A 337 -1.86 7.27 -5.52
N ALA A 338 -0.75 6.97 -6.19
CA ALA A 338 -0.74 6.73 -7.63
C ALA A 338 -1.47 5.43 -8.01
N LEU A 339 -1.50 4.41 -7.14
CA LEU A 339 -2.08 3.10 -7.43
C LEU A 339 -3.58 3.17 -7.76
N GLU A 340 -4.31 4.05 -7.06
CA GLU A 340 -5.74 4.26 -7.26
C GLU A 340 -6.06 4.82 -8.65
N LEU A 341 -5.09 5.50 -9.26
CA LEU A 341 -5.21 6.16 -10.55
C LEU A 341 -4.72 5.30 -11.71
N LEU A 342 -3.98 4.22 -11.44
CA LEU A 342 -3.43 3.37 -12.49
C LEU A 342 -4.54 2.66 -13.29
N PRO A 343 -4.51 2.73 -14.63
CA PRO A 343 -5.56 2.20 -15.49
C PRO A 343 -5.48 0.68 -15.58
N GLY A 344 -6.61 0.04 -15.92
CA GLY A 344 -6.65 -1.41 -16.15
C GLY A 344 -5.97 -1.81 -17.46
N PRO A 345 -5.77 -3.12 -17.71
CA PRO A 345 -5.26 -3.58 -19.00
C PRO A 345 -6.15 -3.05 -20.12
N GLN A 346 -5.55 -2.46 -21.14
CA GLN A 346 -6.29 -2.01 -22.29
C GLN A 346 -6.69 -3.26 -23.07
N ASN A 347 -8.00 -3.57 -23.12
CA ASN A 347 -8.52 -4.75 -23.80
C ASN A 347 -8.22 -4.69 -25.31
N LEU A 348 -7.10 -5.29 -25.72
CA LEU A 348 -6.67 -5.34 -27.11
C LEU A 348 -7.62 -6.22 -27.93
N PRO A 349 -8.28 -5.71 -29.00
CA PRO A 349 -8.94 -6.56 -29.96
C PRO A 349 -7.91 -7.50 -30.62
N ASN A 350 -8.32 -8.74 -30.93
CA ASN A 350 -7.45 -9.84 -31.39
C ASN A 350 -6.70 -9.59 -32.74
N LYS A 351 -6.62 -8.37 -33.27
CA LYS A 351 -5.84 -8.04 -34.47
C LYS A 351 -4.41 -7.68 -34.08
N LYS A 352 -3.56 -8.68 -33.88
CA LYS A 352 -2.12 -8.49 -33.62
C LYS A 352 -1.49 -7.53 -34.66
N GLY A 353 -0.89 -6.44 -34.17
CA GLY A 353 0.20 -5.76 -34.88
C GLY A 353 -0.06 -4.32 -35.32
N SER A 354 -1.15 -3.68 -34.90
CA SER A 354 -1.32 -2.24 -35.15
C SER A 354 -0.38 -1.40 -34.27
N ALA A 355 -0.11 -0.16 -34.68
CA ALA A 355 0.68 0.78 -33.88
C ALA A 355 -0.01 1.12 -32.54
N GLU A 356 -1.34 1.10 -32.52
CA GLU A 356 -2.15 1.31 -31.31
C GLU A 356 -2.00 0.15 -30.33
N ASP A 357 -1.98 -1.10 -30.81
CA ASP A 357 -1.75 -2.27 -29.95
C ASP A 357 -0.37 -2.23 -29.28
N LYS A 358 0.66 -1.82 -30.02
CA LYS A 358 2.03 -1.67 -29.47
C LYS A 358 2.09 -0.58 -28.42
N LYS A 359 1.37 0.53 -28.62
CA LYS A 359 1.30 1.63 -27.68
C LYS A 359 0.58 1.21 -26.39
N ALA A 360 -0.58 0.59 -26.50
CA ALA A 360 -1.35 0.07 -25.36
C ALA A 360 -0.54 -0.96 -24.57
N SER A 361 0.13 -1.90 -25.25
CA SER A 361 0.99 -2.90 -24.59
C SER A 361 2.20 -2.28 -23.88
N ASN A 362 2.75 -1.16 -24.41
CA ASN A 362 3.79 -0.40 -23.72
C ASN A 362 3.25 0.33 -22.49
N GLU A 363 2.09 0.96 -22.59
CA GLU A 363 1.41 1.62 -21.48
C GLU A 363 1.09 0.63 -20.35
N ASP A 364 0.60 -0.58 -20.69
CA ASP A 364 0.33 -1.66 -19.74
C ASP A 364 1.62 -2.16 -19.07
N TYR A 365 2.71 -2.32 -19.84
CA TYR A 365 4.03 -2.70 -19.30
C TYR A 365 4.56 -1.67 -18.29
N PHE A 366 4.53 -0.38 -18.64
CA PHE A 366 5.00 0.66 -17.71
C PHE A 366 4.05 0.85 -16.53
N THR A 367 2.75 0.56 -16.68
CA THR A 367 1.78 0.57 -15.59
C THR A 367 2.09 -0.51 -14.57
N VAL A 368 2.36 -1.74 -15.03
CA VAL A 368 2.79 -2.85 -14.17
C VAL A 368 4.12 -2.52 -13.50
N MET A 369 5.08 -1.94 -14.23
CA MET A 369 6.37 -1.51 -13.67
C MET A 369 6.18 -0.44 -12.57
N ALA A 370 5.31 0.54 -12.78
CA ALA A 370 5.04 1.58 -11.79
C ALA A 370 4.41 0.98 -10.52
N ALA A 371 3.35 0.17 -10.67
CA ALA A 371 2.69 -0.51 -9.55
C ALA A 371 3.65 -1.42 -8.78
N ALA A 372 4.48 -2.19 -9.49
CA ALA A 372 5.43 -3.10 -8.88
C ALA A 372 6.60 -2.40 -8.18
N ARG A 373 6.95 -1.18 -8.62
CA ARG A 373 7.97 -0.34 -7.97
C ARG A 373 7.46 0.33 -6.70
N ILE A 374 6.16 0.61 -6.58
CA ILE A 374 5.57 1.09 -5.32
C ILE A 374 5.71 0.02 -4.22
N ALA A 375 5.85 -1.26 -4.62
CA ALA A 375 6.27 -2.39 -3.78
C ALA A 375 5.44 -2.69 -2.52
N THR A 376 4.38 -1.92 -2.25
CA THR A 376 3.43 -2.22 -1.17
C THR A 376 2.37 -3.23 -1.61
N ASP A 377 1.87 -4.06 -0.69
CA ASP A 377 0.79 -5.01 -0.96
C ASP A 377 -0.51 -4.34 -1.49
N ALA A 378 -0.65 -3.02 -1.31
CA ALA A 378 -1.71 -2.23 -1.95
C ALA A 378 -1.63 -2.22 -3.49
N ALA A 379 -0.48 -2.58 -4.08
CA ALA A 379 -0.31 -2.75 -5.51
C ALA A 379 -0.88 -4.06 -6.05
N ILE A 380 -1.05 -5.09 -5.21
CA ILE A 380 -1.52 -6.42 -5.63
C ILE A 380 -2.86 -6.34 -6.36
N PRO A 381 -3.91 -5.65 -5.87
CA PRO A 381 -5.17 -5.50 -6.60
C PRO A 381 -5.03 -4.87 -7.99
N VAL A 382 -4.05 -3.98 -8.18
CA VAL A 382 -3.74 -3.40 -9.51
C VAL A 382 -3.09 -4.45 -10.39
N LEU A 383 -2.08 -5.16 -9.88
CA LEU A 383 -1.31 -6.18 -10.62
C LEU A 383 -2.16 -7.40 -10.99
N VAL A 384 -3.12 -7.79 -10.14
CA VAL A 384 -4.11 -8.86 -10.40
C VAL A 384 -4.89 -8.60 -11.69
N ARG A 385 -5.21 -7.34 -12.01
CA ARG A 385 -5.90 -7.00 -13.26
C ARG A 385 -5.08 -7.37 -14.51
N TYR A 386 -3.77 -7.48 -14.39
CA TYR A 386 -2.84 -7.78 -15.49
C TYR A 386 -2.44 -9.26 -15.58
N ARG A 387 -2.88 -10.12 -14.65
CA ARG A 387 -2.45 -11.53 -14.57
C ARG A 387 -2.80 -12.41 -15.79
N SER A 388 -3.70 -11.94 -16.66
CA SER A 388 -4.08 -12.65 -17.90
C SER A 388 -3.58 -11.96 -19.17
N HIS A 389 -2.62 -11.04 -19.04
CA HIS A 389 -2.09 -10.27 -20.16
C HIS A 389 -1.25 -11.13 -21.12
N LYS A 390 -1.34 -10.87 -22.43
CA LYS A 390 -0.68 -11.70 -23.47
C LYS A 390 0.78 -11.31 -23.76
N ASP A 391 1.13 -10.03 -23.59
CA ASP A 391 2.51 -9.55 -23.79
C ASP A 391 3.46 -10.23 -22.79
N LEU A 392 4.53 -10.84 -23.31
CA LEU A 392 5.54 -11.51 -22.52
C LEU A 392 6.26 -10.52 -21.57
N ARG A 393 6.47 -9.27 -21.98
CA ARG A 393 7.14 -8.26 -21.14
C ARG A 393 6.34 -7.95 -19.88
N VAL A 394 5.01 -7.86 -20.00
CA VAL A 394 4.10 -7.65 -18.87
C VAL A 394 4.14 -8.85 -17.93
N ARG A 395 4.00 -10.08 -18.48
CA ARG A 395 4.05 -11.30 -17.67
C ARG A 395 5.40 -11.49 -16.99
N ALA A 396 6.50 -11.21 -17.69
CA ALA A 396 7.85 -11.26 -17.14
C ALA A 396 8.03 -10.26 -15.99
N GLU A 397 7.53 -9.03 -16.15
CA GLU A 397 7.56 -8.03 -15.07
C GLU A 397 6.75 -8.46 -13.85
N LEU A 398 5.56 -9.04 -14.03
CA LEU A 398 4.73 -9.55 -12.92
C LEU A 398 5.42 -10.65 -12.12
N VAL A 399 6.12 -11.60 -12.77
CA VAL A 399 6.84 -12.64 -12.02
C VAL A 399 8.14 -12.11 -11.44
N ARG A 400 8.84 -11.20 -12.14
CA ARG A 400 10.12 -10.64 -11.67
C ARG A 400 10.02 -10.01 -10.28
N VAL A 401 8.87 -9.41 -9.98
CA VAL A 401 8.65 -8.62 -8.76
C VAL A 401 7.97 -9.41 -7.64
N TRP A 402 7.60 -10.66 -7.86
CA TRP A 402 6.80 -11.43 -6.89
C TRP A 402 7.46 -11.62 -5.52
N GLY A 403 8.79 -11.73 -5.48
CA GLY A 403 9.57 -11.87 -4.24
C GLY A 403 9.65 -10.59 -3.41
N ARG A 404 9.18 -9.45 -3.94
CA ARG A 404 9.07 -8.18 -3.21
C ARG A 404 7.79 -8.06 -2.39
N PHE A 405 6.81 -8.92 -2.66
CA PHE A 405 5.53 -8.97 -1.95
C PHE A 405 5.50 -10.19 -1.02
N ASP A 406 4.43 -10.37 -0.24
CA ASP A 406 4.20 -11.68 0.37
C ASP A 406 4.09 -12.74 -0.73
N THR A 407 5.12 -13.59 -0.82
CA THR A 407 5.29 -14.57 -1.90
C THR A 407 4.10 -15.51 -2.05
N ALA A 408 3.47 -15.90 -0.93
CA ALA A 408 2.35 -16.82 -0.95
C ALA A 408 1.09 -16.10 -1.47
N HIS A 409 0.78 -14.92 -0.92
CA HIS A 409 -0.39 -14.13 -1.32
C HIS A 409 -0.28 -13.68 -2.78
N PHE A 410 0.85 -13.11 -3.19
CA PHE A 410 1.10 -12.70 -4.57
C PHE A 410 1.13 -13.91 -5.51
N GLY A 411 1.73 -15.01 -5.05
CA GLY A 411 1.78 -16.27 -5.77
C GLY A 411 0.38 -16.77 -6.13
N GLU A 412 -0.52 -16.75 -5.16
CA GLU A 412 -1.91 -17.19 -5.29
C GLU A 412 -2.71 -16.25 -6.21
N GLU A 413 -2.62 -14.95 -5.99
CA GLU A 413 -3.46 -13.96 -6.69
C GLU A 413 -3.00 -13.68 -8.14
N VAL A 414 -1.69 -13.77 -8.40
CA VAL A 414 -1.08 -13.39 -9.69
C VAL A 414 -0.40 -14.57 -10.36
N VAL A 415 0.61 -15.17 -9.72
CA VAL A 415 1.52 -16.12 -10.38
C VAL A 415 0.83 -17.43 -10.76
N ALA A 416 -0.18 -17.84 -10.00
CA ALA A 416 -1.00 -19.02 -10.30
C ALA A 416 -1.79 -18.92 -11.62
N TYR A 417 -2.06 -17.69 -12.10
CA TYR A 417 -2.93 -17.43 -13.25
C TYR A 417 -2.18 -17.05 -14.54
N LEU A 418 -0.86 -16.88 -14.47
CA LEU A 418 -0.06 -16.44 -15.62
C LEU A 418 0.06 -17.53 -16.68
N ASP A 419 -0.11 -17.14 -17.95
CA ASP A 419 0.28 -17.98 -19.09
C ASP A 419 1.79 -18.23 -19.05
N GLU A 420 2.21 -19.49 -19.09
CA GLU A 420 3.62 -19.90 -19.00
C GLU A 420 4.37 -19.82 -20.34
N SER A 421 3.66 -19.54 -21.43
CA SER A 421 4.20 -19.52 -22.78
C SER A 421 5.37 -18.54 -22.89
N ASN A 422 6.57 -19.09 -23.05
CA ASN A 422 7.85 -18.39 -23.11
C ASN A 422 8.26 -17.60 -21.85
N LEU A 423 7.65 -17.89 -20.70
CA LEU A 423 7.90 -17.17 -19.46
C LEU A 423 8.85 -17.96 -18.55
N TYR A 424 9.93 -17.33 -18.08
CA TYR A 424 10.77 -17.87 -17.02
C TYR A 424 10.26 -17.39 -15.66
N PHE A 425 10.22 -18.31 -14.69
CA PHE A 425 9.84 -17.99 -13.32
C PHE A 425 11.09 -17.83 -12.46
N PRO A 426 11.48 -16.59 -12.10
CA PRO A 426 12.59 -16.35 -11.20
C PRO A 426 12.33 -16.90 -9.80
N VAL A 427 13.33 -17.57 -9.23
CA VAL A 427 13.37 -18.06 -7.85
C VAL A 427 14.68 -17.64 -7.19
N SER A 428 14.58 -17.02 -6.02
CA SER A 428 15.72 -16.53 -5.25
C SER A 428 16.03 -17.36 -4.00
N ASN A 429 15.07 -18.15 -3.54
CA ASN A 429 15.16 -18.95 -2.31
C ASN A 429 14.23 -20.18 -2.37
N GLU A 430 14.37 -21.09 -1.41
CA GLU A 430 13.58 -22.31 -1.29
C GLU A 430 12.06 -22.04 -1.13
N ARG A 431 11.68 -20.98 -0.40
CA ARG A 431 10.27 -20.63 -0.17
C ARG A 431 9.56 -20.32 -1.49
N GLU A 432 10.15 -19.49 -2.33
CA GLU A 432 9.66 -19.19 -3.68
C GLU A 432 9.52 -20.46 -4.53
N LEU A 433 10.53 -21.34 -4.48
CA LEU A 433 10.51 -22.60 -5.21
C LEU A 433 9.37 -23.52 -4.76
N ARG A 434 9.12 -23.63 -3.46
CA ARG A 434 8.01 -24.40 -2.88
C ARG A 434 6.65 -23.80 -3.27
N GLU A 435 6.53 -22.49 -3.30
CA GLU A 435 5.30 -21.83 -3.77
C GLU A 435 5.00 -22.14 -5.25
N LEU A 436 6.00 -22.14 -6.16
CA LEU A 436 5.78 -22.61 -7.53
C LEU A 436 5.29 -24.06 -7.58
N GLN A 437 5.83 -24.92 -6.72
CA GLN A 437 5.46 -26.32 -6.66
C GLN A 437 4.00 -26.52 -6.21
N ARG A 438 3.45 -25.64 -5.37
CA ARG A 438 2.01 -25.66 -5.00
C ARG A 438 1.09 -25.48 -6.21
N TYR A 439 1.56 -24.80 -7.25
CA TYR A 439 0.85 -24.62 -8.53
C TYR A 439 1.25 -25.66 -9.60
N GLY A 440 1.83 -26.79 -9.16
CA GLY A 440 2.26 -27.91 -10.01
C GLY A 440 3.65 -27.74 -10.63
N GLY A 441 4.49 -26.83 -10.13
CA GLY A 441 5.82 -26.52 -10.67
C GLY A 441 5.77 -25.59 -11.88
N ARG A 442 6.88 -25.38 -12.59
CA ARG A 442 6.93 -24.56 -13.82
C ARG A 442 7.85 -25.18 -14.86
N ALA A 443 7.53 -24.98 -16.14
CA ALA A 443 8.31 -25.54 -17.24
C ALA A 443 9.65 -24.83 -17.47
N ARG A 444 9.75 -23.55 -17.08
CA ARG A 444 10.96 -22.74 -17.22
C ARG A 444 11.25 -22.01 -15.91
N ILE A 445 12.36 -22.34 -15.27
CA ILE A 445 12.76 -21.75 -13.98
C ILE A 445 14.05 -20.96 -14.17
N LYS A 446 14.13 -19.76 -13.58
CA LYS A 446 15.35 -18.94 -13.52
C LYS A 446 15.83 -18.85 -12.06
N VAL A 447 16.95 -19.44 -11.73
CA VAL A 447 17.57 -19.32 -10.40
C VAL A 447 18.36 -18.01 -10.35
N ILE A 448 17.97 -17.10 -9.46
CA ILE A 448 18.56 -15.76 -9.32
C ILE A 448 19.11 -15.49 -7.91
N GLY A 449 19.05 -16.46 -7.01
CA GLY A 449 19.53 -16.35 -5.63
C GLY A 449 20.11 -17.68 -5.14
N ASP A 450 20.48 -17.70 -3.86
CA ASP A 450 21.12 -18.86 -3.24
C ASP A 450 20.08 -19.95 -2.92
N ILE A 451 20.09 -21.00 -3.74
CA ILE A 451 19.23 -22.18 -3.58
C ILE A 451 20.14 -23.40 -3.62
N SER A 452 20.04 -24.30 -2.65
CA SER A 452 20.88 -25.50 -2.65
C SER A 452 20.49 -26.44 -3.80
N GLN A 453 21.46 -27.25 -4.25
CA GLN A 453 21.20 -28.30 -5.24
C GLN A 453 20.16 -29.31 -4.72
N GLU A 454 20.19 -29.62 -3.42
CA GLU A 454 19.22 -30.55 -2.79
C GLU A 454 17.79 -30.01 -2.84
N ASP A 455 17.59 -28.71 -2.64
CA ASP A 455 16.28 -28.07 -2.73
C ASP A 455 15.73 -28.08 -4.16
N LEU A 456 16.58 -27.77 -5.16
CA LEU A 456 16.20 -27.84 -6.56
C LEU A 456 15.77 -29.26 -6.96
N MET A 457 16.54 -30.26 -6.51
CA MET A 457 16.26 -31.68 -6.73
C MET A 457 14.98 -32.14 -6.04
N GLY A 458 14.72 -31.69 -4.81
CA GLY A 458 13.60 -32.14 -3.99
C GLY A 458 12.28 -31.44 -4.28
N VAL A 459 12.31 -30.21 -4.79
CA VAL A 459 11.10 -29.38 -4.95
C VAL A 459 10.61 -29.30 -6.40
N ILE A 460 11.52 -29.29 -7.39
CA ILE A 460 11.11 -29.15 -8.80
C ILE A 460 10.45 -30.44 -9.29
N SER A 461 9.28 -30.31 -9.90
CA SER A 461 8.59 -31.41 -10.59
C SER A 461 9.42 -31.99 -11.75
N PRO A 462 9.92 -33.24 -11.66
CA PRO A 462 10.86 -33.79 -12.64
C PRO A 462 10.32 -33.84 -14.08
N GLY A 463 9.05 -34.19 -14.22
CA GLY A 463 8.39 -34.30 -15.52
C GLY A 463 7.98 -32.96 -16.16
N ARG A 464 8.15 -31.83 -15.47
CA ARG A 464 7.65 -30.53 -15.96
C ARG A 464 8.77 -29.61 -16.43
N LEU A 465 9.94 -29.67 -15.80
CA LEU A 465 11.06 -28.79 -16.14
C LEU A 465 11.55 -29.07 -17.58
N THR A 466 11.62 -28.01 -18.38
CA THR A 466 12.11 -28.07 -19.78
C THR A 466 13.27 -27.11 -20.04
N HIS A 467 13.31 -25.99 -19.32
CA HIS A 467 14.37 -24.99 -19.39
C HIS A 467 14.80 -24.61 -17.97
N LEU A 468 16.10 -24.65 -17.72
CA LEU A 468 16.69 -24.17 -16.48
C LEU A 468 17.65 -23.03 -16.83
N TRP A 469 17.46 -21.89 -16.20
CA TRP A 469 18.39 -20.76 -16.29
C TRP A 469 19.01 -20.55 -14.91
N VAL A 470 20.33 -20.66 -14.79
CA VAL A 470 21.08 -20.36 -13.57
C VAL A 470 21.79 -19.02 -13.77
N ALA A 471 21.39 -18.00 -13.02
CA ALA A 471 21.91 -16.63 -13.09
C ALA A 471 22.65 -16.24 -11.80
N VAL A 472 23.28 -17.22 -11.19
CA VAL A 472 24.11 -17.11 -10.00
C VAL A 472 25.35 -17.96 -10.23
N ASP A 473 26.49 -17.47 -9.77
CA ASP A 473 27.73 -18.24 -9.85
C ASP A 473 27.68 -19.38 -8.84
N VAL A 474 27.62 -20.61 -9.34
CA VAL A 474 27.47 -21.83 -8.54
C VAL A 474 28.63 -22.78 -8.80
N GLY A 475 29.07 -23.47 -7.74
CA GLY A 475 30.09 -24.51 -7.82
C GLY A 475 29.51 -25.92 -8.03
N TRP A 476 28.33 -26.04 -8.64
CA TRP A 476 27.65 -27.32 -8.78
C TRP A 476 28.31 -28.21 -9.82
N THR A 477 28.26 -29.52 -9.58
CA THR A 477 28.33 -30.49 -10.66
C THR A 477 26.93 -30.69 -11.23
N TRP A 478 26.83 -31.05 -12.52
CA TRP A 478 25.58 -31.03 -13.26
C TRP A 478 24.90 -32.40 -13.42
N GLU A 479 25.44 -33.48 -12.82
CA GLU A 479 24.91 -34.85 -13.05
C GLU A 479 23.46 -35.00 -12.58
N TRP A 480 23.06 -34.26 -11.54
CA TRP A 480 21.71 -34.27 -10.98
C TRP A 480 20.63 -33.83 -11.97
N LEU A 481 20.99 -33.08 -13.02
CA LEU A 481 20.05 -32.68 -14.06
C LEU A 481 19.47 -33.87 -14.83
N SER A 482 20.15 -35.02 -14.80
CA SER A 482 19.64 -36.28 -15.37
C SER A 482 18.31 -36.74 -14.79
N MET A 483 17.94 -36.28 -13.59
CA MET A 483 16.64 -36.57 -12.97
C MET A 483 15.47 -35.87 -13.66
N PHE A 484 15.71 -34.88 -14.52
CA PHE A 484 14.68 -34.12 -15.24
C PHE A 484 14.58 -34.59 -16.69
N PRO A 485 13.76 -35.61 -16.99
CA PRO A 485 13.75 -36.26 -18.32
C PRO A 485 13.35 -35.34 -19.48
N ASN A 486 12.65 -34.24 -19.18
CA ASN A 486 12.15 -33.28 -20.17
C ASN A 486 13.01 -32.02 -20.27
N LEU A 487 14.06 -31.88 -19.45
CA LEU A 487 14.98 -30.76 -19.50
C LEU A 487 15.76 -30.81 -20.81
N GLY A 488 15.58 -29.80 -21.66
CA GLY A 488 16.24 -29.72 -22.95
C GLY A 488 17.14 -28.51 -23.12
N VAL A 489 17.00 -27.48 -22.29
CA VAL A 489 17.77 -26.23 -22.39
C VAL A 489 18.33 -25.85 -21.03
N LEU A 490 19.65 -25.67 -20.97
CA LEU A 490 20.35 -25.11 -19.82
C LEU A 490 20.96 -23.76 -20.21
N THR A 491 20.62 -22.70 -19.49
CA THR A 491 21.22 -21.36 -19.66
C THR A 491 22.03 -21.05 -18.42
N LEU A 492 23.30 -20.72 -18.61
CA LEU A 492 24.21 -20.30 -17.55
C LEU A 492 24.55 -18.83 -17.76
N GLU A 493 24.12 -17.97 -16.86
CA GLU A 493 24.47 -16.57 -16.80
C GLU A 493 25.45 -16.42 -15.63
N THR A 494 26.73 -16.23 -15.96
CA THR A 494 27.84 -16.29 -15.02
C THR A 494 28.81 -15.16 -15.29
N SER A 495 29.47 -14.68 -14.22
CA SER A 495 30.57 -13.73 -14.32
C SER A 495 31.94 -14.40 -14.41
N LEU A 496 31.97 -15.74 -14.31
CA LEU A 496 33.20 -16.53 -14.33
C LEU A 496 33.84 -16.55 -15.73
N VAL A 497 35.17 -16.63 -15.74
CA VAL A 497 35.97 -16.69 -16.97
C VAL A 497 35.80 -18.02 -17.71
N SER A 498 35.41 -19.07 -16.99
CA SER A 498 35.19 -20.40 -17.54
C SER A 498 34.09 -21.16 -16.81
N VAL A 499 33.41 -22.05 -17.53
CA VAL A 499 32.41 -22.98 -16.98
C VAL A 499 32.78 -24.39 -17.37
N ASP A 500 32.80 -25.29 -16.38
CA ASP A 500 32.98 -26.72 -16.61
C ASP A 500 31.62 -27.39 -16.87
N VAL A 501 31.49 -28.02 -18.04
CA VAL A 501 30.31 -28.76 -18.48
C VAL A 501 30.55 -30.26 -18.56
N THR A 502 31.69 -30.76 -18.06
CA THR A 502 32.05 -32.20 -18.13
C THR A 502 30.98 -33.10 -17.52
N SER A 503 30.42 -32.71 -16.37
CA SER A 503 29.36 -33.45 -15.68
C SER A 503 28.00 -33.46 -16.40
N LEU A 504 27.86 -32.76 -17.53
CA LEU A 504 26.66 -32.81 -18.38
C LEU A 504 26.67 -33.97 -19.38
N ALA A 505 27.74 -34.78 -19.44
CA ALA A 505 27.91 -35.85 -20.44
C ALA A 505 26.69 -36.80 -20.54
N ASP A 506 26.11 -37.17 -19.40
CA ASP A 506 24.97 -38.09 -19.33
C ASP A 506 23.59 -37.40 -19.31
N VAL A 507 23.56 -36.06 -19.37
CA VAL A 507 22.32 -35.27 -19.32
C VAL A 507 21.77 -35.05 -20.73
N ARG A 508 20.50 -35.38 -20.94
CA ARG A 508 19.84 -35.31 -22.25
C ARG A 508 19.41 -33.88 -22.63
N LEU A 509 20.39 -33.03 -22.93
CA LEU A 509 20.13 -31.66 -23.38
C LEU A 509 20.03 -31.57 -24.91
N ARG A 510 19.33 -30.55 -25.39
CA ARG A 510 19.35 -30.09 -26.79
C ARG A 510 20.23 -28.85 -26.94
N GLU A 511 20.27 -28.02 -25.92
CA GLU A 511 20.94 -26.72 -25.98
C GLU A 511 21.55 -26.34 -24.63
N VAL A 512 22.80 -25.86 -24.66
CA VAL A 512 23.49 -25.20 -23.55
C VAL A 512 23.85 -23.80 -23.98
N ARG A 513 23.37 -22.79 -23.24
CA ARG A 513 23.65 -21.38 -23.49
C ARG A 513 24.61 -20.85 -22.45
N VAL A 514 25.66 -20.18 -22.90
CA VAL A 514 26.64 -19.50 -22.04
C VAL A 514 26.92 -18.08 -22.55
N PRO A 515 27.43 -17.17 -21.71
CA PRO A 515 27.70 -15.80 -22.13
C PRO A 515 28.84 -15.75 -23.15
N THR A 516 28.77 -14.80 -24.08
CA THR A 516 29.87 -14.55 -25.04
C THR A 516 31.18 -14.28 -24.30
N GLY A 517 32.26 -14.98 -24.68
CA GLY A 517 33.60 -14.79 -24.12
C GLY A 517 33.96 -15.68 -22.91
N VAL A 518 33.02 -16.49 -22.42
CA VAL A 518 33.29 -17.49 -21.37
C VAL A 518 33.88 -18.76 -21.99
N ALA A 519 34.99 -19.26 -21.43
CA ALA A 519 35.61 -20.50 -21.88
C ALA A 519 34.81 -21.73 -21.38
N ILE A 520 34.47 -22.64 -22.28
CA ILE A 520 33.67 -23.82 -21.97
C ILE A 520 34.61 -25.02 -21.84
N LEU A 521 34.81 -25.51 -20.62
CA LEU A 521 35.67 -26.64 -20.32
C LEU A 521 34.87 -27.94 -20.40
N GLY A 522 35.44 -29.01 -20.98
CA GLY A 522 34.77 -30.31 -21.06
C GLY A 522 33.68 -30.42 -22.13
N SER A 523 33.62 -29.45 -23.06
CA SER A 523 32.63 -29.41 -24.14
C SER A 523 32.64 -30.65 -25.04
N GLU A 524 33.80 -31.30 -25.17
CA GLU A 524 34.04 -32.55 -25.89
C GLU A 524 33.35 -33.77 -25.25
N SER A 525 32.98 -33.68 -23.98
CA SER A 525 32.25 -34.72 -23.25
C SER A 525 30.74 -34.64 -23.48
N LEU A 526 30.24 -33.54 -24.07
CA LEU A 526 28.84 -33.38 -24.40
C LEU A 526 28.46 -34.29 -25.59
N SER A 527 27.24 -34.83 -25.55
CA SER A 527 26.68 -35.54 -26.70
C SER A 527 26.74 -34.66 -27.96
N PRO A 528 27.13 -35.19 -29.14
CA PRO A 528 27.18 -34.44 -30.40
C PRO A 528 25.85 -33.78 -30.82
N ALA A 529 24.73 -34.20 -30.22
CA ALA A 529 23.41 -33.63 -30.45
C ALA A 529 23.15 -32.34 -29.65
N VAL A 530 23.99 -32.00 -28.67
CA VAL A 530 23.85 -30.81 -27.83
C VAL A 530 24.43 -29.61 -28.58
N LYS A 531 23.60 -28.60 -28.82
CA LYS A 531 24.05 -27.32 -29.39
C LYS A 531 24.55 -26.41 -28.28
N VAL A 532 25.83 -26.04 -28.34
CA VAL A 532 26.39 -25.01 -27.46
C VAL A 532 26.26 -23.64 -28.14
N VAL A 533 25.60 -22.69 -27.48
CA VAL A 533 25.32 -21.35 -28.01
C VAL A 533 25.95 -20.31 -27.10
N SER A 534 26.76 -19.43 -27.68
CA SER A 534 27.26 -18.23 -27.00
C SER A 534 26.35 -17.06 -27.34
N ASP A 535 25.64 -16.53 -26.34
CA ASP A 535 24.71 -15.41 -26.47
C ASP A 535 25.13 -14.27 -25.51
N ASP A 536 24.74 -13.02 -25.81
CA ASP A 536 24.79 -11.93 -24.82
C ASP A 536 23.67 -12.13 -23.80
N LEU A 537 23.99 -12.84 -22.72
CA LEU A 537 23.07 -13.19 -21.64
C LEU A 537 23.07 -12.18 -20.49
N ILE A 538 24.01 -11.23 -20.47
CA ILE A 538 24.11 -10.16 -19.47
C ILE A 538 23.36 -8.95 -20.01
N GLY A 539 22.16 -8.68 -19.48
CA GLY A 539 21.29 -7.59 -19.93
C GLY A 539 20.44 -7.00 -18.82
#